data_AF-A0A519V7Q9-F1
#
_entry.id   AF-A0A519V7Q9-F1
#
_cell.length_a   1.000
_cell.length_b   1.000
_cell.length_c   1.000
_cell.angle_alpha   90.00
_cell.angle_beta   90.00
_cell.angle_gamma   90.00
#
_symmetry.space_group_name_H-M   'P 1'
#
loop_
_entity.id
_entity.type
_entity.pdbx_description
1 polymer ?
#
loop_
_entity_poly.entity_id
_entity_poly.type
_entity_poly.pdbx_seq_one_letter_code
_entity_poly.pdbx_strand_id
1 'polypeptide(L)'
;LGLRVEQTNSTGNLITTNNVVERSYWDFFPTLFVQQTLSKNNQVGFSYSRRIDRPSYDALNPFVYYLDEYTYNQGNPFLNPQYTHNFEVSYTFMQKYLLSVNYSRVNDVITEVLLPDEQQKALYQTNANLAKNITYGANLNIPVKPTKWWDMNNNLNVFHLSFEAPDLAGQNLKTGKTSFQYKMQNTFVIVSGFTAELSGSYESPIDYGTLSIGNRYYVDMGLSKSLFNKKASLKIAMSDVFNTNESNITSAYPGLKYDLYQKNDTQLGRISFSYRFGKNEIKPARRRSVGTESEQGRMKN
;
A
#
# COMPACT_ATOMS: atom_id res chain seq x y z
N LEU A 1 15.60 -2.91 21.27
CA LEU A 1 14.43 -3.62 21.82
C LEU A 1 13.49 -2.58 22.40
N GLY A 2 12.18 -2.72 22.18
CA GLY A 2 11.15 -1.88 22.78
C GLY A 2 9.90 -2.69 23.09
N LEU A 3 9.13 -2.27 24.09
CA LEU A 3 7.84 -2.84 24.44
C LEU A 3 6.85 -1.69 24.64
N ARG A 4 5.70 -1.77 23.98
CA ARG A 4 4.55 -0.90 24.24
C ARG A 4 3.41 -1.74 24.78
N VAL A 5 2.71 -1.22 25.79
CA VAL A 5 1.51 -1.83 26.36
C VAL A 5 0.35 -0.85 26.17
N GLU A 6 -0.80 -1.33 25.71
CA GLU A 6 -2.00 -0.51 25.54
C GLU A 6 -3.19 -1.15 26.25
N GLN A 7 -3.96 -0.34 26.99
CA GLN A 7 -5.32 -0.68 27.41
C GLN A 7 -6.29 0.03 26.49
N THR A 8 -7.20 -0.72 25.86
CA THR A 8 -8.27 -0.15 25.05
C THR A 8 -9.57 -0.26 25.83
N ASN A 9 -10.33 0.83 25.91
CA ASN A 9 -11.73 0.85 26.36
C ASN A 9 -12.53 1.65 25.32
N SER A 10 -13.53 1.04 24.70
CA SER A 10 -14.31 1.65 23.61
C SER A 10 -15.76 1.24 23.70
N THR A 11 -16.66 2.20 23.47
CA THR A 11 -18.11 1.99 23.37
C THR A 11 -18.60 2.56 22.04
N GLY A 12 -19.11 1.70 21.16
CA GLY A 12 -19.76 2.09 19.91
C GLY A 12 -21.27 2.04 20.07
N ASN A 13 -21.96 3.16 19.83
CA ASN A 13 -23.42 3.23 19.90
C ASN A 13 -24.02 3.35 18.48
N LEU A 14 -24.69 2.30 18.02
CA LEU A 14 -25.38 2.25 16.73
C LEU A 14 -26.81 2.75 16.93
N ILE A 15 -26.98 4.08 16.82
CA ILE A 15 -28.26 4.76 17.09
C ILE A 15 -29.42 4.18 16.26
N THR A 16 -29.18 3.82 15.00
CA THR A 16 -30.22 3.33 14.08
C THR A 16 -30.69 1.91 14.38
N THR A 17 -29.84 1.06 14.97
CA THR A 17 -30.18 -0.34 15.32
C THR A 17 -30.31 -0.56 16.83
N ASN A 18 -30.16 0.50 17.62
CA ASN A 18 -30.17 0.51 19.09
C ASN A 18 -29.22 -0.53 19.71
N ASN A 19 -28.06 -0.74 19.09
CA ASN A 19 -27.05 -1.71 19.53
C ASN A 19 -25.82 -0.98 20.09
N VAL A 20 -25.32 -1.46 21.23
CA VAL A 20 -24.09 -0.96 21.85
C VAL A 20 -23.02 -2.04 21.79
N VAL A 21 -21.86 -1.69 21.26
CA VAL A 21 -20.70 -2.57 21.15
C VAL A 21 -19.59 -2.06 22.07
N GLU A 22 -19.36 -2.76 23.17
CA GLU A 22 -18.29 -2.46 24.13
C GLU A 22 -17.06 -3.33 23.89
N ARG A 23 -15.87 -2.73 23.98
CA ARG A 23 -14.58 -3.43 23.85
C ARG A 23 -13.66 -2.98 24.98
N SER A 24 -13.14 -3.93 25.76
CA SER A 24 -12.13 -3.68 26.79
C SER A 24 -11.06 -4.78 26.76
N TYR A 25 -9.79 -4.40 26.54
CA TYR A 25 -8.68 -5.36 26.44
C TYR A 25 -7.32 -4.71 26.68
N TRP A 26 -6.34 -5.56 27.01
CA TRP A 26 -4.93 -5.20 27.14
C TRP A 26 -4.11 -5.86 26.03
N ASP A 27 -3.19 -5.10 25.44
CA ASP A 27 -2.29 -5.58 24.39
C ASP A 27 -0.83 -5.22 24.64
N PHE A 28 0.04 -6.05 24.07
CA PHE A 28 1.49 -5.95 24.16
C PHE A 28 2.10 -5.91 22.76
N PHE A 29 2.94 -4.93 22.50
CA PHE A 29 3.57 -4.67 21.20
C PHE A 29 5.11 -4.69 21.35
N PRO A 30 5.72 -5.87 21.41
CA PRO A 30 7.17 -5.99 21.39
C PRO A 30 7.74 -5.60 20.03
N THR A 31 8.93 -5.01 20.06
CA THR A 31 9.73 -4.66 18.89
C THR A 31 11.19 -5.01 19.12
N LEU A 32 11.79 -5.74 18.20
CA LEU A 32 13.20 -6.09 18.21
C LEU A 32 13.82 -5.59 16.91
N PHE A 33 14.96 -4.92 17.02
CA PHE A 33 15.76 -4.49 15.89
C PHE A 33 17.22 -4.74 16.26
N VAL A 34 17.91 -5.48 15.40
CA VAL A 34 19.34 -5.80 15.52
C VAL A 34 19.97 -5.42 14.19
N GLN A 35 21.03 -4.63 14.23
CA GLN A 35 21.83 -4.30 13.05
C GLN A 35 23.29 -4.57 13.35
N GLN A 36 23.95 -5.27 12.43
CA GLN A 36 25.35 -5.61 12.53
C GLN A 36 26.09 -5.15 11.27
N THR A 37 27.11 -4.31 11.48
CA THR A 37 28.05 -3.93 10.43
C THR A 37 29.05 -5.05 10.23
N LEU A 38 28.99 -5.74 9.09
CA LEU A 38 29.90 -6.85 8.74
C LEU A 38 31.24 -6.34 8.19
N SER A 39 31.22 -5.18 7.53
CA SER A 39 32.41 -4.48 7.04
C SER A 39 32.11 -2.99 6.87
N LYS A 40 33.10 -2.16 6.49
CA LYS A 40 32.89 -0.73 6.20
C LYS A 40 31.71 -0.48 5.26
N ASN A 41 31.42 -1.42 4.37
CA ASN A 41 30.47 -1.25 3.27
C ASN A 41 29.23 -2.16 3.36
N ASN A 42 29.20 -3.12 4.29
CA ASN A 42 28.14 -4.13 4.34
C ASN A 42 27.50 -4.20 5.72
N GLN A 43 26.17 -4.29 5.76
CA GLN A 43 25.39 -4.37 6.99
C GLN A 43 24.30 -5.42 6.85
N VAL A 44 24.05 -6.15 7.93
CA VAL A 44 22.88 -7.04 8.05
C VAL A 44 21.97 -6.51 9.14
N GLY A 45 20.67 -6.54 8.89
CA GLY A 45 19.62 -6.15 9.81
C GLY A 45 18.65 -7.29 10.04
N PHE A 46 18.14 -7.39 11.26
CA PHE A 46 17.00 -8.22 11.60
C PHE A 46 15.99 -7.37 12.37
N SER A 47 14.72 -7.50 12.04
CA SER A 47 13.65 -6.85 12.77
C SER A 47 12.45 -7.76 13.01
N TYR A 48 11.81 -7.56 14.15
CA TYR A 48 10.51 -8.13 14.50
C TYR A 48 9.63 -7.04 15.11
N SER A 49 8.36 -7.02 14.73
CA SER A 49 7.37 -6.16 15.38
C SER A 49 5.98 -6.81 15.41
N ARG A 50 5.26 -6.60 16.52
CA ARG A 50 3.80 -6.81 16.60
C ARG A 50 3.10 -5.46 16.53
N ARG A 51 2.07 -5.34 15.68
CA ARG A 51 1.25 -4.13 15.51
C ARG A 51 -0.24 -4.48 15.59
N ILE A 52 -1.06 -3.49 15.91
CA ILE A 52 -2.52 -3.55 15.86
C ILE A 52 -2.99 -2.50 14.86
N ASP A 53 -3.94 -2.84 14.00
CA ASP A 53 -4.70 -1.87 13.23
C ASP A 53 -6.17 -1.97 13.63
N ARG A 54 -6.75 -0.82 14.02
CA ARG A 54 -8.16 -0.72 14.42
C ARG A 54 -9.00 -0.33 13.21
N PRO A 55 -10.26 -0.81 13.10
CA PRO A 55 -11.14 -0.40 12.02
C PRO A 55 -11.28 1.12 11.94
N SER A 56 -11.27 1.66 10.71
CA SER A 56 -11.64 3.05 10.46
C SER A 56 -13.13 3.26 10.72
N TYR A 57 -13.53 4.50 10.97
CA TYR A 57 -14.94 4.78 11.22
C TYR A 57 -15.83 4.46 10.01
N ASP A 58 -15.36 4.68 8.79
CA ASP A 58 -16.10 4.33 7.56
C ASP A 58 -16.30 2.82 7.42
N ALA A 59 -15.29 2.03 7.79
CA ALA A 59 -15.39 0.57 7.76
C ALA A 59 -16.43 0.04 8.76
N LEU A 60 -16.75 0.81 9.80
CA LEU A 60 -17.76 0.49 10.81
C LEU A 60 -19.14 1.07 10.49
N ASN A 61 -19.25 2.03 9.58
CA ASN A 61 -20.49 2.75 9.31
C ASN A 61 -21.48 1.87 8.52
N PRO A 62 -22.61 1.46 9.11
CA PRO A 62 -23.55 0.53 8.47
C PRO A 62 -24.47 1.20 7.43
N PHE A 63 -24.22 2.47 7.08
CA PHE A 63 -25.01 3.16 6.06
C PHE A 63 -24.77 2.52 4.69
N VAL A 64 -25.86 2.30 3.96
CA VAL A 64 -25.83 1.66 2.64
C VAL A 64 -25.60 2.71 1.56
N TYR A 65 -24.60 2.49 0.72
CA TYR A 65 -24.29 3.30 -0.45
C TYR A 65 -24.41 2.44 -1.71
N TYR A 66 -25.31 2.79 -2.61
CA TYR A 66 -25.43 2.07 -3.89
C TYR A 66 -24.34 2.55 -4.85
N LEU A 67 -23.54 1.61 -5.36
CA LEU A 67 -22.52 1.87 -6.38
C LEU A 67 -23.16 1.79 -7.78
N ASP A 68 -24.01 0.80 -7.98
CA ASP A 68 -24.85 0.61 -9.16
C ASP A 68 -26.12 -0.19 -8.80
N GLU A 69 -26.95 -0.53 -9.79
CA GLU A 69 -28.21 -1.26 -9.59
C GLU A 69 -28.01 -2.67 -9.00
N TYR A 70 -26.83 -3.27 -9.20
CA TYR A 70 -26.49 -4.63 -8.79
C TYR A 70 -25.42 -4.67 -7.70
N THR A 71 -24.96 -3.53 -7.17
CA THR A 71 -23.88 -3.48 -6.19
C THR A 71 -24.09 -2.37 -5.18
N TYR A 72 -24.01 -2.72 -3.90
CA TYR A 72 -24.03 -1.75 -2.81
C TYR A 72 -22.89 -1.98 -1.82
N ASN A 73 -22.46 -0.91 -1.18
CA ASN A 73 -21.45 -0.90 -0.12
C ASN A 73 -22.10 -0.65 1.23
N GLN A 74 -21.63 -1.36 2.25
CA GLN A 74 -22.01 -1.13 3.64
C GLN A 74 -20.85 -1.45 4.57
N GLY A 75 -20.58 -0.60 5.55
CA GLY A 75 -19.62 -0.91 6.61
C GLY A 75 -20.15 -1.99 7.57
N ASN A 76 -19.24 -2.57 8.33
CA ASN A 76 -19.49 -3.63 9.29
C ASN A 76 -19.15 -3.15 10.71
N PRO A 77 -20.15 -2.82 11.55
CA PRO A 77 -19.93 -2.36 12.92
C PRO A 77 -19.21 -3.37 13.84
N PHE A 78 -19.23 -4.65 13.47
CA PHE A 78 -18.74 -5.76 14.27
C PHE A 78 -17.28 -6.10 13.99
N LEU A 79 -16.57 -5.29 13.18
CA LEU A 79 -15.16 -5.52 12.92
C LEU A 79 -14.32 -5.54 14.19
N ASN A 80 -13.44 -6.52 14.27
CA ASN A 80 -12.39 -6.60 15.27
C ASN A 80 -11.11 -5.90 14.76
N PRO A 81 -10.24 -5.41 15.66
CA PRO A 81 -8.88 -5.03 15.28
C PRO A 81 -8.13 -6.22 14.69
N GLN A 82 -7.24 -5.93 13.75
CA GLN A 82 -6.31 -6.92 13.21
C GLN A 82 -4.95 -6.82 13.91
N TYR A 83 -4.24 -7.95 13.99
CA TYR A 83 -2.90 -7.99 14.58
C TYR A 83 -1.88 -8.51 13.59
N THR A 84 -0.83 -7.73 13.38
CA THR A 84 0.24 -8.03 12.42
C THR A 84 1.52 -8.39 13.15
N HIS A 85 2.08 -9.55 12.85
CA HIS A 85 3.45 -9.93 13.18
C HIS A 85 4.30 -9.82 11.93
N ASN A 86 5.35 -9.00 11.96
CA ASN A 86 6.27 -8.85 10.83
C ASN A 86 7.69 -9.21 11.27
N PHE A 87 8.34 -10.07 10.48
CA PHE A 87 9.74 -10.45 10.61
C PHE A 87 10.45 -10.05 9.32
N GLU A 88 11.62 -9.43 9.43
CA GLU A 88 12.41 -9.03 8.26
C GLU A 88 13.89 -9.23 8.52
N VAL A 89 14.59 -9.80 7.55
CA VAL A 89 16.05 -9.81 7.47
C VAL A 89 16.44 -8.94 6.28
N SER A 90 17.36 -8.01 6.47
CA SER A 90 17.88 -7.16 5.41
C SER A 90 19.39 -7.23 5.31
N TYR A 91 19.90 -7.11 4.09
CA TYR A 91 21.31 -7.03 3.78
C TYR A 91 21.55 -5.82 2.89
N THR A 92 22.35 -4.89 3.40
CA THR A 92 22.80 -3.71 2.66
C THR A 92 24.22 -3.98 2.17
N PHE A 93 24.39 -4.09 0.86
CA PHE A 93 25.66 -4.29 0.19
C PHE A 93 26.19 -2.96 -0.37
N MET A 94 27.49 -2.69 -0.17
CA MET A 94 28.15 -1.46 -0.62
C MET A 94 27.48 -0.15 -0.17
N GLN A 95 26.74 -0.18 0.94
CA GLN A 95 25.88 0.93 1.42
C GLN A 95 24.87 1.43 0.39
N LYS A 96 24.53 0.63 -0.63
CA LYS A 96 23.74 1.05 -1.80
C LYS A 96 22.64 0.06 -2.16
N TYR A 97 23.01 -1.21 -2.31
CA TYR A 97 22.08 -2.26 -2.72
C TYR A 97 21.43 -2.84 -1.48
N LEU A 98 20.10 -2.91 -1.48
CA LEU A 98 19.35 -3.46 -0.36
C LEU A 98 18.60 -4.69 -0.82
N LEU A 99 18.87 -5.82 -0.18
CA LEU A 99 18.04 -7.01 -0.25
C LEU A 99 17.33 -7.17 1.10
N SER A 100 16.05 -7.47 1.08
CA SER A 100 15.25 -7.76 2.26
C SER A 100 14.38 -8.98 2.00
N VAL A 101 14.24 -9.84 2.99
CA VAL A 101 13.31 -10.98 2.99
C VAL A 101 12.43 -10.85 4.21
N ASN A 102 11.12 -10.95 4.03
CA ASN A 102 10.15 -10.72 5.08
C ASN A 102 9.10 -11.83 5.17
N TYR A 103 8.59 -12.03 6.37
CA TYR A 103 7.42 -12.83 6.67
C TYR A 103 6.46 -11.98 7.49
N SER A 104 5.22 -11.86 7.01
CA SER A 104 4.14 -11.19 7.71
C SER A 104 2.99 -12.15 7.93
N ARG A 105 2.42 -12.11 9.13
CA ARG A 105 1.18 -12.79 9.48
C ARG A 105 0.23 -11.81 10.13
N VAL A 106 -0.93 -11.64 9.52
CA VAL A 106 -2.04 -10.86 10.06
C VAL A 106 -3.13 -11.83 10.51
N ASN A 107 -3.58 -11.71 11.76
CA ASN A 107 -4.77 -12.40 12.25
C ASN A 107 -5.94 -11.41 12.25
N ASP A 108 -7.14 -11.91 11.96
CA ASP A 108 -8.37 -11.09 11.86
C ASP A 108 -8.22 -9.94 10.86
N VAL A 109 -7.58 -10.19 9.72
CA VAL A 109 -7.28 -9.16 8.72
C VAL A 109 -8.56 -8.47 8.28
N ILE A 110 -8.61 -7.15 8.44
CA ILE A 110 -9.70 -6.33 7.95
C ILE A 110 -9.43 -6.10 6.47
N THR A 111 -10.25 -6.69 5.61
CA THR A 111 -10.17 -6.44 4.17
C THR A 111 -11.56 -6.24 3.60
N GLU A 112 -11.61 -5.47 2.52
CA GLU A 112 -12.79 -5.40 1.68
C GLU A 112 -13.04 -6.77 1.04
N VAL A 113 -14.31 -7.15 1.01
CA VAL A 113 -14.83 -8.36 0.37
C VAL A 113 -16.04 -7.98 -0.49
N LEU A 114 -16.21 -8.70 -1.59
CA LEU A 114 -17.38 -8.61 -2.46
C LEU A 114 -18.09 -9.96 -2.44
N LEU A 115 -19.31 -9.98 -1.91
CA LEU A 115 -20.08 -11.19 -1.61
C LEU A 115 -21.44 -11.15 -2.30
N PRO A 116 -22.07 -12.30 -2.60
CA PRO A 116 -23.43 -12.30 -3.11
C PRO A 116 -24.46 -12.04 -2.00
N ASP A 117 -25.49 -11.25 -2.30
CA ASP A 117 -26.72 -11.13 -1.53
C ASP A 117 -27.85 -11.80 -2.32
N GLU A 118 -28.21 -13.02 -1.93
CA GLU A 118 -29.24 -13.81 -2.62
C GLU A 118 -30.65 -13.22 -2.49
N GLN A 119 -30.93 -12.46 -1.43
CA GLN A 119 -32.25 -11.86 -1.22
C GLN A 119 -32.46 -10.66 -2.13
N GLN A 120 -31.46 -9.78 -2.22
CA GLN A 120 -31.50 -8.59 -3.06
C GLN A 120 -31.10 -8.86 -4.52
N LYS A 121 -30.57 -10.06 -4.80
CA LYS A 121 -29.98 -10.43 -6.11
C LYS A 121 -28.91 -9.44 -6.55
N ALA A 122 -28.08 -9.02 -5.61
CA ALA A 122 -27.04 -8.00 -5.78
C ALA A 122 -25.70 -8.49 -5.21
N LEU A 123 -24.64 -7.75 -5.53
CA LEU A 123 -23.35 -7.84 -4.88
C LEU A 123 -23.30 -6.90 -3.69
N TYR A 124 -22.73 -7.42 -2.62
CA TYR A 124 -22.57 -6.77 -1.34
C TYR A 124 -21.09 -6.54 -1.07
N GLN A 125 -20.67 -5.28 -1.11
CA GLN A 125 -19.32 -4.87 -0.76
C GLN A 125 -19.27 -4.46 0.71
N THR A 126 -18.39 -5.09 1.48
CA THR A 126 -18.20 -4.73 2.89
C THR A 126 -16.77 -4.97 3.35
N ASN A 127 -16.43 -4.52 4.54
CA ASN A 127 -15.20 -4.93 5.22
C ASN A 127 -15.50 -6.13 6.12
N ALA A 128 -14.64 -7.14 6.08
CA ALA A 128 -14.73 -8.32 6.93
C ALA A 128 -13.39 -8.63 7.59
N ASN A 129 -13.43 -9.24 8.78
CA ASN A 129 -12.26 -9.88 9.37
C ASN A 129 -12.10 -11.27 8.76
N LEU A 130 -11.12 -11.47 7.88
CA LEU A 130 -10.73 -12.82 7.46
C LEU A 130 -9.78 -13.41 8.49
N ALA A 131 -9.84 -14.73 8.70
CA ALA A 131 -9.13 -15.38 9.79
C ALA A 131 -7.61 -15.14 9.73
N LYS A 132 -7.02 -15.23 8.54
CA LYS A 132 -5.57 -15.03 8.35
C LYS A 132 -5.25 -14.37 7.02
N ASN A 133 -4.20 -13.57 7.04
CA ASN A 133 -3.42 -13.18 5.88
C ASN A 133 -1.95 -13.48 6.13
N ILE A 134 -1.31 -14.15 5.16
CA ILE A 134 0.10 -14.51 5.25
C ILE A 134 0.83 -14.02 4.01
N THR A 135 1.95 -13.33 4.24
CA THR A 135 2.84 -12.85 3.20
C THR A 135 4.26 -13.34 3.43
N TYR A 136 4.86 -13.93 2.40
CA TYR A 136 6.31 -14.16 2.33
C TYR A 136 6.84 -13.31 1.18
N GLY A 137 7.87 -12.50 1.41
CA GLY A 137 8.35 -11.56 0.41
C GLY A 137 9.85 -11.44 0.37
N ALA A 138 10.34 -11.01 -0.79
CA ALA A 138 11.70 -10.56 -1.00
C ALA A 138 11.67 -9.27 -1.80
N ASN A 139 12.37 -8.25 -1.31
CA ASN A 139 12.47 -6.95 -1.94
C ASN A 139 13.93 -6.60 -2.21
N LEU A 140 14.21 -6.20 -3.44
CA LEU A 140 15.54 -5.88 -3.96
C LEU A 140 15.53 -4.47 -4.53
N ASN A 141 16.38 -3.59 -3.97
CA ASN A 141 16.57 -2.22 -4.41
C ASN A 141 17.98 -2.03 -4.98
N ILE A 142 18.07 -1.61 -6.24
CA ILE A 142 19.31 -1.51 -7.02
C ILE A 142 19.43 -0.08 -7.58
N PRO A 143 20.02 0.85 -6.79
CA PRO A 143 20.43 2.15 -7.29
C PRO A 143 21.82 2.02 -7.93
N VAL A 144 21.90 2.21 -9.24
CA VAL A 144 23.14 2.07 -10.02
C VAL A 144 23.34 3.25 -10.95
N LYS A 145 24.61 3.60 -11.18
CA LYS A 145 25.03 4.60 -12.17
C LYS A 145 25.89 3.92 -13.21
N PRO A 146 25.29 3.31 -14.26
CA PRO A 146 26.06 2.61 -15.28
C PRO A 146 27.11 3.52 -15.94
N THR A 147 26.77 4.79 -16.12
CA THR A 147 27.67 5.84 -16.63
C THR A 147 27.46 7.14 -15.86
N LYS A 148 28.30 8.15 -16.10
CA LYS A 148 28.15 9.48 -15.47
C LYS A 148 26.89 10.23 -15.92
N TRP A 149 26.33 9.88 -17.07
CA TRP A 149 25.15 10.51 -17.66
C TRP A 149 23.87 9.71 -17.41
N TRP A 150 23.93 8.57 -16.73
CA TRP A 150 22.78 7.71 -16.48
C TRP A 150 22.71 7.31 -15.00
N ASP A 151 21.65 7.75 -14.34
CA ASP A 151 21.25 7.33 -13.00
C ASP A 151 20.03 6.41 -13.10
N MET A 152 20.07 5.26 -12.44
CA MET A 152 19.04 4.24 -12.52
C MET A 152 18.71 3.75 -11.12
N ASN A 153 17.43 3.68 -10.79
CA ASN A 153 16.92 3.08 -9.59
C ASN A 153 15.87 2.02 -9.96
N ASN A 154 16.09 0.80 -9.50
CA ASN A 154 15.18 -0.31 -9.72
C ASN A 154 14.78 -0.92 -8.40
N ASN A 155 13.50 -1.21 -8.28
CA ASN A 155 12.94 -1.91 -7.14
C ASN A 155 12.14 -3.12 -7.65
N LEU A 156 12.52 -4.31 -7.23
CA LEU A 156 11.82 -5.54 -7.50
C LEU A 156 11.34 -6.12 -6.16
N ASN A 157 10.03 -6.24 -6.01
CA ASN A 157 9.39 -6.87 -4.86
C ASN A 157 8.65 -8.12 -5.34
N VAL A 158 9.06 -9.30 -4.88
CA VAL A 158 8.41 -10.58 -5.19
C VAL A 158 7.83 -11.13 -3.91
N PHE A 159 6.57 -11.54 -3.91
CA PHE A 159 5.91 -12.02 -2.72
C PHE A 159 4.83 -13.04 -3.02
N HIS A 160 4.59 -13.93 -2.07
CA HIS A 160 3.41 -14.78 -2.03
C HIS A 160 2.44 -14.21 -1.00
N LEU A 161 1.22 -13.88 -1.43
CA LEU A 161 0.14 -13.39 -0.58
C LEU A 161 -0.98 -14.41 -0.53
N SER A 162 -1.48 -14.72 0.66
CA SER A 162 -2.59 -15.66 0.86
C SER A 162 -3.57 -15.17 1.91
N PHE A 163 -4.84 -15.54 1.74
CA PHE A 163 -5.91 -15.28 2.69
C PHE A 163 -6.65 -16.58 3.01
N GLU A 164 -7.06 -16.72 4.27
CA GLU A 164 -7.90 -17.83 4.74
C GLU A 164 -9.08 -17.28 5.54
N ALA A 165 -10.29 -17.74 5.20
CA ALA A 165 -11.50 -17.58 6.01
C ALA A 165 -12.34 -18.86 5.93
N PRO A 166 -12.39 -19.68 6.99
CA PRO A 166 -13.09 -20.97 6.98
C PRO A 166 -14.58 -20.86 6.69
N ASP A 167 -15.18 -19.74 7.08
CA ASP A 167 -16.57 -19.39 6.80
C ASP A 167 -16.64 -17.88 6.50
N LEU A 168 -16.80 -17.56 5.23
CA LEU A 168 -17.11 -16.23 4.73
C LEU A 168 -18.40 -16.38 3.93
N ALA A 169 -19.52 -15.89 4.47
CA ALA A 169 -20.85 -16.03 3.88
C ALA A 169 -21.20 -17.47 3.43
N GLY A 170 -20.88 -18.47 4.27
CA GLY A 170 -21.18 -19.88 4.01
C GLY A 170 -20.19 -20.60 3.12
N GLN A 171 -19.10 -19.95 2.69
CA GLN A 171 -18.04 -20.55 1.88
C GLN A 171 -16.69 -20.52 2.60
N ASN A 172 -15.88 -21.54 2.35
CA ASN A 172 -14.48 -21.55 2.77
C ASN A 172 -13.63 -20.80 1.73
N LEU A 173 -13.12 -19.63 2.09
CA LEU A 173 -12.19 -18.87 1.28
C LEU A 173 -10.75 -19.29 1.59
N LYS A 174 -10.04 -19.78 0.57
CA LYS A 174 -8.60 -20.00 0.62
C LYS A 174 -7.96 -19.54 -0.69
N THR A 175 -7.38 -18.35 -0.67
CA THR A 175 -6.71 -17.76 -1.83
C THR A 175 -5.20 -17.63 -1.59
N GLY A 176 -4.42 -17.65 -2.66
CA GLY A 176 -2.97 -17.64 -2.57
C GLY A 176 -2.31 -17.45 -3.93
N LYS A 177 -1.50 -16.40 -4.06
CA LYS A 177 -0.84 -16.09 -5.32
C LYS A 177 0.55 -15.51 -5.11
N THR A 178 1.49 -15.98 -5.91
CA THR A 178 2.81 -15.37 -6.02
C THR A 178 2.75 -14.27 -7.06
N SER A 179 3.09 -13.07 -6.64
CA SER A 179 3.06 -11.86 -7.44
C SER A 179 4.38 -11.12 -7.33
N PHE A 180 4.63 -10.22 -8.28
CA PHE A 180 5.77 -9.32 -8.22
C PHE A 180 5.40 -7.92 -8.69
N GLN A 181 6.16 -6.96 -8.18
CA GLN A 181 6.09 -5.56 -8.54
C GLN A 181 7.48 -5.12 -8.95
N TYR A 182 7.57 -4.49 -10.10
CA TYR A 182 8.81 -3.92 -10.62
C TYR A 182 8.61 -2.43 -10.87
N LYS A 183 9.43 -1.61 -10.21
CA LYS A 183 9.47 -0.17 -10.42
C LYS A 183 10.85 0.22 -10.91
N MET A 184 10.90 1.00 -11.98
CA MET A 184 12.14 1.56 -12.51
C MET A 184 12.03 3.07 -12.61
N GLN A 185 13.13 3.76 -12.30
CA GLN A 185 13.32 5.17 -12.56
C GLN A 185 14.70 5.37 -13.17
N ASN A 186 14.73 6.04 -14.31
CA ASN A 186 15.95 6.38 -15.03
C ASN A 186 16.00 7.89 -15.19
N THR A 187 17.18 8.46 -14.95
CA THR A 187 17.49 9.85 -15.24
C THR A 187 18.72 9.89 -16.12
N PHE A 188 18.57 10.52 -17.28
CA PHE A 188 19.64 10.71 -18.25
C PHE A 188 20.05 12.18 -18.26
N VAL A 189 21.30 12.48 -17.92
CA VAL A 189 21.90 13.81 -18.08
C VAL A 189 22.41 13.93 -19.51
N ILE A 190 21.58 14.50 -20.39
CA ILE A 190 21.92 14.64 -21.81
C ILE A 190 23.06 15.64 -21.96
N VAL A 191 22.89 16.82 -21.35
CA VAL A 191 23.92 17.85 -21.18
C VAL A 191 23.71 18.57 -19.85
N SER A 192 24.68 19.37 -19.41
CA SER A 192 24.54 20.14 -18.17
C SER A 192 23.26 20.97 -18.16
N GLY A 193 22.41 20.73 -17.17
CA GLY A 193 21.13 21.41 -17.02
C GLY A 193 20.02 20.92 -17.95
N PHE A 194 20.20 19.84 -18.72
CA PHE A 194 19.14 19.21 -19.51
C PHE A 194 19.10 17.70 -19.25
N THR A 195 17.97 17.23 -18.71
CA THR A 195 17.78 15.84 -18.32
C THR A 195 16.55 15.24 -18.98
N ALA A 196 16.62 13.94 -19.28
CA ALA A 196 15.46 13.12 -19.57
C ALA A 196 15.19 12.19 -18.37
N GLU A 197 13.91 11.91 -18.13
CA GLU A 197 13.43 11.01 -17.11
C GLU A 197 12.54 9.95 -17.77
N LEU A 198 12.70 8.70 -17.36
CA LEU A 198 11.85 7.58 -17.75
C LEU A 198 11.53 6.81 -16.47
N SER A 199 10.25 6.68 -16.13
CA SER A 199 9.80 5.82 -15.04
C SER A 199 8.80 4.79 -15.53
N GLY A 200 8.81 3.62 -14.90
CA GLY A 200 7.85 2.58 -15.19
C GLY A 200 7.49 1.81 -13.93
N SER A 201 6.26 1.29 -13.94
CA SER A 201 5.77 0.37 -12.92
C SER A 201 5.10 -0.80 -13.61
N TYR A 202 5.36 -2.00 -13.13
CA TYR A 202 4.64 -3.21 -13.51
C TYR A 202 4.25 -3.97 -12.25
N GLU A 203 2.99 -4.33 -12.15
CA GLU A 203 2.42 -5.15 -11.09
C GLU A 203 1.84 -6.39 -11.76
N SER A 204 2.33 -7.57 -11.38
CA SER A 204 1.77 -8.83 -11.88
C SER A 204 0.40 -9.09 -11.27
N PRO A 205 -0.39 -10.03 -11.81
CA PRO A 205 -1.67 -10.40 -11.22
C PRO A 205 -1.53 -10.87 -9.76
N ILE A 206 -2.54 -10.61 -8.94
CA ILE A 206 -2.59 -10.91 -7.50
C ILE A 206 -3.99 -11.33 -7.09
N ASP A 207 -4.10 -12.19 -6.08
CA ASP A 207 -5.38 -12.48 -5.42
C ASP A 207 -5.37 -11.78 -4.07
N TYR A 208 -6.34 -10.90 -3.85
CA TYR A 208 -6.45 -10.03 -2.68
C TYR A 208 -7.81 -10.22 -2.02
N GLY A 209 -7.86 -10.99 -0.93
CA GLY A 209 -9.12 -11.37 -0.29
C GLY A 209 -10.00 -12.18 -1.25
N THR A 210 -11.18 -11.63 -1.58
CA THR A 210 -12.14 -12.20 -2.53
C THR A 210 -11.92 -11.74 -3.98
N LEU A 211 -10.95 -10.85 -4.23
CA LEU A 211 -10.71 -10.25 -5.54
C LEU A 211 -9.52 -10.92 -6.23
N SER A 212 -9.62 -11.21 -7.52
CA SER A 212 -8.48 -11.54 -8.39
C SER A 212 -8.21 -10.34 -9.28
N ILE A 213 -7.08 -9.68 -9.08
CA ILE A 213 -6.68 -8.46 -9.78
C ILE A 213 -5.66 -8.82 -10.86
N GLY A 214 -5.92 -8.36 -12.08
CA GLY A 214 -5.06 -8.52 -13.24
C GLY A 214 -3.74 -7.74 -13.11
N ASN A 215 -2.90 -7.87 -14.13
CA ASN A 215 -1.69 -7.08 -14.21
C ASN A 215 -2.01 -5.60 -14.47
N ARG A 216 -1.15 -4.72 -13.99
CA ARG A 216 -1.24 -3.29 -14.24
C ARG A 216 0.14 -2.72 -14.49
N TYR A 217 0.27 -1.85 -15.49
CA TYR A 217 1.55 -1.26 -15.82
C TYR A 217 1.40 0.06 -16.55
N TYR A 218 2.42 0.89 -16.41
CA TYR A 218 2.48 2.19 -17.07
C TYR A 218 3.94 2.63 -17.22
N VAL A 219 4.13 3.57 -18.15
CA VAL A 219 5.42 4.23 -18.40
C VAL A 219 5.18 5.72 -18.46
N ASP A 220 5.99 6.48 -17.73
CA ASP A 220 6.01 7.93 -17.79
C ASP A 220 7.35 8.40 -18.36
N MET A 221 7.30 9.53 -19.07
CA MET A 221 8.48 10.15 -19.65
C MET A 221 8.50 11.64 -19.35
N GLY A 222 9.69 12.21 -19.25
CA GLY A 222 9.83 13.66 -19.07
C GLY A 222 11.16 14.20 -19.55
N LEU A 223 11.16 15.48 -19.89
CA LEU A 223 12.33 16.29 -20.19
C LEU A 223 12.34 17.47 -19.24
N SER A 224 13.49 17.79 -18.67
CA SER A 224 13.67 18.95 -17.79
C SER A 224 14.88 19.77 -18.20
N LYS A 225 14.71 21.09 -18.28
CA LYS A 225 15.77 22.06 -18.52
C LYS A 225 15.87 23.03 -17.36
N SER A 226 17.02 23.05 -16.71
CA SER A 226 17.42 24.09 -15.76
C SER A 226 17.81 25.36 -16.51
N LEU A 227 17.31 26.50 -16.02
CA LEU A 227 17.52 27.82 -16.58
C LEU A 227 18.07 28.77 -15.49
N PHE A 228 18.68 29.88 -15.91
CA PHE A 228 19.15 30.96 -15.01
C PHE A 228 20.02 30.47 -13.84
N ASN A 229 21.05 29.67 -14.12
CA ASN A 229 21.92 29.06 -13.09
C ASN A 229 21.13 28.29 -12.01
N LYS A 230 20.20 27.43 -12.46
CA LYS A 230 19.32 26.60 -11.62
C LYS A 230 18.29 27.39 -10.79
N LYS A 231 18.07 28.68 -11.08
CA LYS A 231 16.99 29.47 -10.47
C LYS A 231 15.62 29.17 -11.07
N ALA A 232 15.56 28.61 -12.28
CA ALA A 232 14.30 28.14 -12.85
C ALA A 232 14.43 26.76 -13.50
N SER A 233 13.31 26.10 -13.69
CA SER A 233 13.20 24.84 -14.42
C SER A 233 11.96 24.84 -15.32
N LEU A 234 12.15 24.43 -16.57
CA LEU A 234 11.06 24.07 -17.48
C LEU A 234 11.02 22.54 -17.59
N LYS A 235 9.86 21.93 -17.35
CA LYS A 235 9.62 20.49 -17.47
C LYS A 235 8.48 20.24 -18.46
N ILE A 236 8.68 19.26 -19.32
CA ILE A 236 7.62 18.67 -20.16
C ILE A 236 7.56 17.20 -19.75
N ALA A 237 6.38 16.70 -19.41
CA ALA A 237 6.19 15.32 -18.98
C ALA A 237 4.92 14.73 -19.58
N MET A 238 4.92 13.43 -19.80
CA MET A 238 3.77 12.65 -20.22
C MET A 238 3.63 11.46 -19.27
N SER A 239 2.48 11.36 -18.62
CA SER A 239 2.13 10.23 -17.76
C SER A 239 1.41 9.18 -18.59
N ASP A 240 1.64 7.90 -18.27
CA ASP A 240 1.06 6.74 -18.97
C ASP A 240 1.11 6.88 -20.50
N VAL A 241 2.33 7.02 -21.05
CA VAL A 241 2.60 7.33 -22.46
C VAL A 241 1.87 6.38 -23.40
N PHE A 242 1.67 5.13 -23.00
CA PHE A 242 1.03 4.08 -23.80
C PHE A 242 -0.45 3.84 -23.45
N ASN A 243 -1.02 4.59 -22.49
CA ASN A 243 -2.41 4.44 -22.04
C ASN A 243 -2.76 3.02 -21.55
N THR A 244 -1.86 2.41 -20.77
CA THR A 244 -1.93 1.00 -20.34
C THR A 244 -2.33 0.82 -18.88
N ASN A 245 -2.50 1.90 -18.13
CA ASN A 245 -2.79 1.83 -16.70
C ASN A 245 -4.28 1.53 -16.43
N GLU A 246 -4.66 0.28 -16.62
CA GLU A 246 -6.01 -0.24 -16.38
C GLU A 246 -6.01 -1.34 -15.31
N SER A 247 -7.20 -1.62 -14.76
CA SER A 247 -7.40 -2.63 -13.74
C SER A 247 -8.54 -3.56 -14.15
N ASN A 248 -8.20 -4.83 -14.33
CA ASN A 248 -9.17 -5.91 -14.54
C ASN A 248 -9.33 -6.66 -13.22
N ILE A 249 -10.55 -6.76 -12.70
CA ILE A 249 -10.83 -7.42 -11.43
C ILE A 249 -11.89 -8.49 -11.66
N THR A 250 -11.58 -9.72 -11.25
CA THR A 250 -12.50 -10.86 -11.28
C THR A 250 -12.71 -11.41 -9.87
N SER A 251 -13.64 -12.36 -9.73
CA SER A 251 -13.86 -13.04 -8.46
C SER A 251 -12.79 -14.08 -8.16
N ALA A 252 -12.23 -14.02 -6.96
CA ALA A 252 -11.49 -15.12 -6.31
C ALA A 252 -12.35 -15.86 -5.27
N TYR A 253 -13.61 -15.46 -5.08
CA TYR A 253 -14.54 -16.07 -4.12
C TYR A 253 -15.26 -17.28 -4.75
N PRO A 254 -15.33 -18.43 -4.06
CA PRO A 254 -16.00 -19.62 -4.58
C PRO A 254 -17.47 -19.39 -4.93
N GLY A 255 -17.90 -19.88 -6.10
CA GLY A 255 -19.31 -19.83 -6.52
C GLY A 255 -19.80 -18.47 -7.03
N LEU A 256 -19.02 -17.40 -6.88
CA LEU A 256 -19.35 -16.07 -7.41
C LEU A 256 -18.52 -15.77 -8.67
N LYS A 257 -19.16 -15.24 -9.71
CA LYS A 257 -18.50 -14.76 -10.93
C LYS A 257 -18.92 -13.33 -11.23
N TYR A 258 -17.94 -12.47 -11.43
CA TYR A 258 -18.10 -11.12 -11.95
C TYR A 258 -16.79 -10.72 -12.64
N ASP A 259 -16.90 -9.75 -13.54
CA ASP A 259 -15.80 -9.15 -14.27
C ASP A 259 -15.97 -7.63 -14.22
N LEU A 260 -14.99 -6.95 -13.62
CA LEU A 260 -14.95 -5.50 -13.47
C LEU A 260 -13.76 -4.95 -14.25
N TYR A 261 -14.05 -4.05 -15.19
CA TYR A 261 -13.05 -3.27 -15.90
C TYR A 261 -13.04 -1.85 -15.37
N GLN A 262 -11.89 -1.39 -14.86
CA GLN A 262 -11.70 -0.02 -14.42
C GLN A 262 -10.52 0.62 -15.13
N LYS A 263 -10.77 1.77 -15.75
CA LYS A 263 -9.74 2.61 -16.37
C LYS A 263 -9.98 4.07 -15.98
N ASN A 264 -8.99 4.65 -15.33
CA ASN A 264 -8.98 6.08 -15.02
C ASN A 264 -8.31 6.84 -16.18
N ASP A 265 -8.56 8.14 -16.28
CA ASP A 265 -7.84 9.01 -17.22
C ASP A 265 -6.40 9.22 -16.75
N THR A 266 -5.49 8.39 -17.25
CA THR A 266 -4.08 8.33 -16.82
C THR A 266 -3.11 8.94 -17.82
N GLN A 267 -3.46 8.96 -19.11
CA GLN A 267 -2.62 9.50 -20.17
C GLN A 267 -2.69 11.03 -20.21
N LEU A 268 -1.70 11.70 -19.62
CA LEU A 268 -1.71 13.15 -19.43
C LEU A 268 -0.37 13.80 -19.77
N GLY A 269 -0.40 14.78 -20.67
CA GLY A 269 0.72 15.69 -20.94
C GLY A 269 0.72 16.90 -20.01
N ARG A 270 1.89 17.30 -19.50
CA ARG A 270 2.06 18.46 -18.62
C ARG A 270 3.30 19.26 -18.98
N ILE A 271 3.14 20.58 -19.07
CA ILE A 271 4.24 21.54 -19.13
C ILE A 271 4.26 22.29 -17.80
N SER A 272 5.43 22.42 -17.19
CA SER A 272 5.60 23.07 -15.89
C SER A 272 6.80 23.99 -15.90
N PHE A 273 6.57 25.25 -15.53
CA PHE A 273 7.62 26.22 -15.28
C PHE A 273 7.68 26.51 -13.79
N SER A 274 8.87 26.48 -13.20
CA SER A 274 9.08 26.82 -11.80
C SER A 274 10.23 27.80 -11.68
N TYR A 275 10.01 28.91 -10.97
CA TYR A 275 11.01 29.94 -10.71
C TYR A 275 11.17 30.12 -9.20
N ARG A 276 12.40 29.97 -8.71
CA ARG A 276 12.73 30.13 -7.28
C ARG A 276 13.14 31.57 -7.01
N PHE A 277 12.40 32.23 -6.12
CA PHE A 277 12.68 33.57 -5.62
C PHE A 277 12.76 33.57 -4.08
N GLY A 278 13.46 34.53 -3.48
CA GLY A 278 13.64 34.65 -2.03
C GLY A 278 14.94 34.05 -1.47
N LYS A 279 15.16 34.20 -0.14
CA LYS A 279 16.30 33.63 0.59
C LYS A 279 15.99 32.19 1.01
N ASN A 280 16.95 31.27 0.81
CA ASN A 280 16.82 29.83 1.09
C ASN A 280 16.80 29.46 2.60
N GLU A 281 16.64 30.42 3.51
CA GLU A 281 16.80 30.26 4.96
C GLU A 281 15.46 30.42 5.69
N ILE A 282 14.46 29.62 5.36
CA ILE A 282 13.28 29.49 6.21
C ILE A 282 13.56 28.33 7.16
N LYS A 283 13.71 28.63 8.45
CA LYS A 283 13.86 27.59 9.48
C LYS A 283 12.63 26.67 9.43
N PRO A 284 12.83 25.34 9.34
CA PRO A 284 11.69 24.43 9.30
C PRO A 284 10.86 24.59 10.58
N ALA A 285 9.55 24.79 10.41
CA ALA A 285 8.63 24.82 11.53
C ALA A 285 8.66 23.46 12.24
N ARG A 286 8.83 23.48 13.56
CA ARG A 286 8.93 22.27 14.37
C ARG A 286 7.55 21.59 14.45
N ARG A 287 7.31 20.57 13.63
CA ARG A 287 6.14 19.69 13.79
C ARG A 287 6.31 18.88 15.07
N ARG A 288 5.39 19.03 16.02
CA ARG A 288 5.23 18.10 17.16
C ARG A 288 4.33 16.95 16.71
N SER A 289 4.83 15.72 16.80
CA SER A 289 3.97 14.53 16.75
C SER A 289 3.28 14.38 18.10
N VAL A 290 1.95 14.32 18.10
CA VAL A 290 1.15 14.06 19.31
C VAL A 290 0.75 12.59 19.29
N GLY A 291 0.69 11.91 20.44
CA GLY A 291 0.38 10.48 20.54
C GLY A 291 -1.01 10.05 20.05
N THR A 292 -1.80 10.95 19.47
CA THR A 292 -3.14 10.74 18.91
C THR A 292 -3.15 10.52 17.38
N GLU A 293 -1.98 10.43 16.74
CA GLU A 293 -1.88 10.24 15.29
C GLU A 293 -2.60 8.98 14.79
N SER A 294 -2.61 7.90 15.58
CA SER A 294 -3.35 6.68 15.23
C SER A 294 -4.87 6.89 15.20
N GLU A 295 -5.40 7.70 16.11
CA GLU A 295 -6.84 8.00 16.15
C GLU A 295 -7.24 8.98 15.05
N GLN A 296 -6.40 9.98 14.77
CA GLN A 296 -6.61 10.88 13.63
C GLN A 296 -6.62 10.12 12.30
N GLY A 297 -5.75 9.12 12.14
CA GLY A 297 -5.71 8.28 10.93
C GLY A 297 -6.95 7.42 10.71
N ARG A 298 -7.83 7.26 11.71
CA ARG A 298 -9.11 6.53 11.59
C ARG A 298 -10.22 7.36 10.99
N MET A 299 -10.08 8.69 10.99
CA MET A 299 -10.93 9.61 10.23
C MET A 299 -10.32 9.73 8.82
N LYS A 300 -10.80 8.93 7.87
CA LYS A 300 -10.48 9.20 6.46
C LYS A 300 -11.35 10.37 6.00
N ASN A 301 -10.78 11.26 5.19
CA ASN A 301 -11.53 12.29 4.48
C ASN A 301 -12.23 11.69 3.28
#